data_AF-A0A5E8V4Y4-F1
#
_entry.id   AF-A0A5E8V4Y4-F1
#
_cell.length_a   1.000
_cell.length_b   1.000
_cell.length_c   1.000
_cell.angle_alpha   90.00
_cell.angle_beta   90.00
_cell.angle_gamma   90.00
#
_symmetry.space_group_name_H-M   'P 1'
#
loop_
_entity.id
_entity.type
_entity.pdbx_description
1 polymer ?
#
loop_
_entity_poly.entity_id
_entity_poly.type
_entity_poly.pdbx_seq_one_letter_code
_entity_poly.pdbx_strand_id
1 'polypeptide(L)'
;MAGKTSQIAKLEAKGLETPSELAAVEAAFASAVHSMEAPPIELSDDQIGDLVGIKNLAEVRLVKARAAHRRADHALTEAKTAAAEKERKDNLTRVHSLGAAAQKQMQEAVTTAIKQLRAAMRAMAEAEIESRNSEPATSGRSADPQLPSRNHGHARRAAERTFPSARATLAAAWWPAL
;
A
#
# COMPACT_ATOMS: atom_id res chain seq x y z
N MET A 1 -9.84 -17.18 -5.78
CA MET A 1 -10.08 -16.49 -4.48
C MET A 1 -11.11 -17.21 -3.60
N ALA A 2 -12.11 -17.92 -4.15
CA ALA A 2 -13.17 -18.60 -3.40
C ALA A 2 -12.74 -19.70 -2.39
N GLY A 3 -11.60 -20.36 -2.61
CA GLY A 3 -11.13 -21.43 -1.71
C GLY A 3 -10.60 -20.92 -0.36
N LYS A 4 -10.00 -19.72 -0.30
CA LYS A 4 -9.35 -19.21 0.92
C LYS A 4 -10.33 -18.51 1.87
N THR A 5 -11.33 -17.83 1.32
CA THR A 5 -12.47 -17.32 2.10
C THR A 5 -13.23 -18.48 2.76
N SER A 6 -13.34 -19.63 2.09
CA SER A 6 -13.95 -20.84 2.67
C SER A 6 -13.13 -21.42 3.84
N GLN A 7 -11.81 -21.23 3.84
CA GLN A 7 -10.93 -21.76 4.90
C GLN A 7 -10.95 -20.87 6.14
N ILE A 8 -10.96 -19.54 5.97
CA ILE A 8 -11.14 -18.60 7.08
C ILE A 8 -12.54 -18.79 7.69
N ALA A 9 -13.59 -18.91 6.89
CA ALA A 9 -14.95 -19.15 7.38
C ALA A 9 -15.05 -20.45 8.21
N LYS A 10 -14.35 -21.52 7.80
CA LYS A 10 -14.27 -22.76 8.58
C LYS A 10 -13.53 -22.57 9.91
N LEU A 11 -12.46 -21.77 9.93
CA LEU A 11 -11.74 -21.45 11.16
C LEU A 11 -12.57 -20.54 12.08
N GLU A 12 -13.38 -19.64 11.52
CA GLU A 12 -14.31 -18.79 12.28
C GLU A 12 -15.43 -19.61 12.91
N ALA A 13 -16.05 -20.51 12.14
CA ALA A 13 -17.03 -21.45 12.69
C ALA A 13 -16.43 -22.28 13.83
N LYS A 14 -15.22 -22.80 13.63
CA LYS A 14 -14.51 -23.54 14.68
C LYS A 14 -14.17 -22.67 15.90
N GLY A 15 -13.80 -21.41 15.69
CA GLY A 15 -13.56 -20.44 16.76
C GLY A 15 -14.83 -20.02 17.52
N LEU A 16 -16.03 -20.28 16.98
CA LEU A 16 -17.31 -20.10 17.68
C LEU A 16 -17.74 -21.36 18.45
N GLU A 17 -17.33 -22.55 18.00
CA GLU A 17 -17.61 -23.82 18.66
C GLU A 17 -16.71 -24.03 19.89
N THR A 18 -15.41 -23.76 19.76
CA THR A 18 -14.42 -24.01 20.84
C THR A 18 -14.68 -23.27 22.16
N PRO A 19 -15.21 -22.02 22.21
CA PRO A 19 -15.56 -21.35 23.46
C PRO A 19 -16.76 -22.01 24.15
N SER A 20 -17.74 -22.50 23.38
CA SER A 20 -18.90 -23.18 23.95
C SER A 20 -18.52 -24.54 24.56
N GLU A 21 -17.63 -25.28 23.91
CA GLU A 21 -17.06 -26.53 24.44
C GLU A 21 -16.21 -26.26 25.69
N LEU A 22 -15.40 -25.20 25.68
CA LEU A 22 -14.58 -24.81 26.82
C LEU A 22 -15.45 -24.42 28.02
N ALA A 23 -16.51 -23.64 27.82
CA ALA A 23 -17.45 -23.27 28.87
C ALA A 23 -18.16 -24.50 29.48
N ALA A 24 -18.58 -25.46 28.64
CA ALA A 24 -19.19 -26.69 29.12
C ALA A 24 -18.23 -27.53 29.97
N VAL A 25 -16.96 -27.64 29.56
CA VAL A 25 -15.93 -28.36 30.31
C VAL A 25 -15.53 -27.63 31.59
N GLU A 26 -15.50 -26.29 31.58
CA GLU A 26 -15.28 -25.48 32.78
C GLU A 26 -16.41 -25.65 33.81
N ALA A 27 -17.66 -25.67 33.37
CA ALA A 27 -18.80 -25.97 34.23
C ALA A 27 -18.71 -27.38 34.84
N ALA A 28 -18.31 -28.38 34.05
CA ALA A 28 -18.11 -29.74 34.54
C ALA A 28 -16.97 -29.85 35.56
N PHE A 29 -15.86 -29.13 35.34
CA PHE A 29 -14.77 -29.07 36.30
C PHE A 29 -15.19 -28.36 37.59
N ALA A 30 -15.88 -27.21 37.49
CA ALA A 30 -16.40 -26.49 38.65
C ALA A 30 -17.36 -27.35 39.48
N SER A 31 -18.24 -28.12 38.82
CA SER A 31 -19.12 -29.08 39.47
C SER A 31 -18.33 -30.18 40.19
N ALA A 32 -17.30 -30.75 39.55
CA ALA A 32 -16.47 -31.80 40.16
C ALA A 32 -15.68 -31.29 41.37
N VAL A 33 -15.17 -30.06 41.31
CA VAL A 33 -14.52 -29.40 42.46
C VAL A 33 -15.51 -29.16 43.59
N HIS A 34 -16.70 -28.64 43.27
CA HIS A 34 -17.73 -28.38 44.27
C HIS A 34 -18.18 -29.67 45.01
N SER A 35 -18.33 -30.78 44.28
CA SER A 35 -18.65 -32.09 44.88
C SER A 35 -17.56 -32.62 45.80
N MET A 36 -16.29 -32.19 45.64
CA MET A 36 -15.21 -32.51 46.56
C MET A 36 -15.15 -31.58 47.77
N GLU A 37 -15.44 -30.28 47.60
CA GLU A 37 -15.38 -29.28 48.69
C GLU A 37 -16.59 -29.37 49.64
N ALA A 38 -17.77 -29.71 49.10
CA ALA A 38 -19.00 -29.87 49.86
C ALA A 38 -19.62 -31.24 49.57
N PRO A 39 -19.01 -32.34 50.07
CA PRO A 39 -19.54 -33.67 49.86
C PRO A 39 -20.93 -33.78 50.50
N PRO A 40 -21.94 -34.27 49.77
CA PRO A 40 -23.33 -34.22 50.22
C PRO A 40 -23.65 -35.12 51.45
N ILE A 41 -22.76 -36.04 51.84
CA ILE A 41 -22.91 -37.02 52.94
C ILE A 41 -21.51 -37.45 53.44
N GLU A 42 -21.39 -38.12 54.60
CA GLU A 42 -20.17 -38.87 54.96
C GLU A 42 -19.87 -39.92 53.88
N LEU A 43 -18.75 -39.74 53.17
CA LEU A 43 -18.32 -40.60 52.06
C LEU A 43 -17.34 -41.66 52.57
N SER A 44 -17.45 -42.89 52.03
CA SER A 44 -16.42 -43.91 52.23
C SER A 44 -15.13 -43.55 51.46
N ASP A 45 -14.00 -44.14 51.86
CA ASP A 45 -12.72 -43.95 51.17
C ASP A 45 -12.80 -44.28 49.67
N ASP A 46 -13.57 -45.29 49.28
CA ASP A 46 -13.80 -45.65 47.88
C ASP A 46 -14.56 -44.53 47.12
N GLN A 47 -15.58 -43.94 47.74
CA GLN A 47 -16.35 -42.84 47.15
C GLN A 47 -15.52 -41.55 47.03
N ILE A 48 -14.61 -41.32 47.97
CA ILE A 48 -13.62 -40.23 47.89
C ILE A 48 -12.67 -40.47 46.71
N GLY A 49 -12.20 -41.72 46.53
CA GLY A 49 -11.39 -42.14 45.39
C GLY A 49 -12.06 -41.86 44.04
N ASP A 50 -13.35 -42.19 43.93
CA ASP A 50 -14.15 -41.93 42.72
C ASP A 50 -14.28 -40.43 42.42
N LEU A 51 -14.56 -39.60 43.43
CA LEU A 51 -14.65 -38.14 43.25
C LEU A 51 -13.32 -37.51 42.82
N VAL A 52 -12.21 -37.96 43.39
CA VAL A 52 -10.86 -37.54 42.96
C VAL A 52 -10.62 -37.95 41.52
N GLY A 53 -11.01 -39.17 41.13
CA GLY A 53 -10.94 -39.64 39.75
C GLY A 53 -11.74 -38.78 38.77
N ILE A 54 -12.97 -38.41 39.13
CA ILE A 54 -13.84 -37.53 38.35
C ILE A 54 -13.23 -36.14 38.19
N LYS A 55 -12.73 -35.54 39.28
CA LYS A 55 -12.05 -34.23 39.24
C LYS A 55 -10.83 -34.26 38.33
N ASN A 56 -9.95 -35.24 38.50
CA ASN A 56 -8.73 -35.35 37.70
C ASN A 56 -9.04 -35.52 36.21
N LEU A 57 -10.07 -36.31 35.87
CA LEU A 57 -10.52 -36.45 34.49
C LEU A 57 -11.09 -35.15 33.93
N ALA A 58 -11.88 -34.42 34.71
CA ALA A 58 -12.41 -33.12 34.33
C ALA A 58 -11.30 -32.08 34.13
N GLU A 59 -10.26 -32.09 34.96
CA GLU A 59 -9.09 -31.23 34.83
C GLU A 59 -8.31 -31.52 33.54
N VAL A 60 -8.05 -32.79 33.24
CA VAL A 60 -7.38 -33.19 31.98
C VAL A 60 -8.21 -32.74 30.76
N ARG A 61 -9.53 -32.87 30.82
CA ARG A 61 -10.44 -32.40 29.76
C ARG A 61 -10.36 -30.87 29.62
N LEU A 62 -10.33 -30.14 30.73
CA LEU A 62 -10.21 -28.68 30.74
C LEU A 62 -8.90 -28.22 30.12
N VAL A 63 -7.77 -28.84 30.48
CA VAL A 63 -6.47 -28.52 29.89
C VAL A 63 -6.46 -28.76 28.38
N LYS A 64 -7.04 -29.88 27.92
CA LYS A 64 -7.17 -30.18 26.49
C LYS A 64 -8.05 -29.18 25.76
N ALA A 65 -9.20 -28.80 26.33
CA ALA A 65 -10.10 -27.80 25.75
C ALA A 65 -9.42 -26.42 25.64
N ARG A 66 -8.73 -25.97 26.70
CA ARG A 66 -7.94 -24.72 26.69
C ARG A 66 -6.81 -24.73 25.67
N ALA A 67 -6.15 -25.87 25.46
CA ALA A 67 -5.13 -26.00 24.43
C ALA A 67 -5.74 -25.96 23.02
N ALA A 68 -6.90 -26.60 22.81
CA ALA A 68 -7.61 -26.59 21.54
C ALA A 68 -8.11 -25.18 21.16
N HIS A 69 -8.70 -24.46 22.12
CA HIS A 69 -9.15 -23.08 21.94
C HIS A 69 -7.99 -22.16 21.52
N ARG A 70 -6.87 -22.17 22.27
CA ARG A 70 -5.69 -21.36 21.95
C ARG A 70 -5.12 -21.65 20.56
N ARG A 71 -5.11 -22.92 20.14
CA ARG A 71 -4.67 -23.30 18.78
C ARG A 71 -5.62 -22.81 17.70
N ALA A 72 -6.93 -22.88 17.95
CA ALA A 72 -7.95 -22.38 17.02
C ALA A 72 -7.84 -20.86 16.84
N ASP A 73 -7.67 -20.11 17.93
CA ASP A 73 -7.49 -18.65 17.88
C ASP A 73 -6.22 -18.25 17.13
N HIS A 74 -5.11 -18.94 17.40
CA HIS A 74 -3.84 -18.70 16.72
C HIS A 74 -3.96 -18.94 15.21
N ALA A 75 -4.51 -20.09 14.82
CA ALA A 75 -4.72 -20.44 13.43
C ALA A 75 -5.64 -19.44 12.70
N LEU A 76 -6.69 -18.95 13.38
CA LEU A 76 -7.57 -17.93 12.84
C LEU A 76 -6.82 -16.61 12.62
N THR A 77 -6.03 -16.19 13.60
CA THR A 77 -5.26 -14.94 13.56
C THR A 77 -4.23 -14.99 12.42
N GLU A 78 -3.47 -16.08 12.31
CA GLU A 78 -2.51 -16.29 11.22
C GLU A 78 -3.19 -16.30 9.84
N ALA A 79 -4.36 -16.94 9.73
CA ALA A 79 -5.09 -16.97 8.46
C ALA A 79 -5.57 -15.56 8.05
N LYS A 80 -6.04 -14.76 9.01
CA LYS A 80 -6.47 -13.37 8.77
C LYS A 80 -5.30 -12.46 8.39
N THR A 81 -4.18 -12.55 9.10
CA THR A 81 -2.99 -11.74 8.79
C THR A 81 -2.40 -12.11 7.43
N ALA A 82 -2.33 -13.40 7.10
CA ALA A 82 -1.87 -13.87 5.79
C ALA A 82 -2.79 -13.40 4.64
N ALA A 83 -4.10 -13.38 4.86
CA ALA A 83 -5.05 -12.87 3.87
C ALA A 83 -4.89 -11.36 3.64
N ALA A 84 -4.77 -10.57 4.72
CA ALA A 84 -4.56 -9.13 4.65
C ALA A 84 -3.24 -8.77 3.95
N GLU A 85 -2.15 -9.49 4.26
CA GLU A 85 -0.85 -9.25 3.62
C GLU A 85 -0.88 -9.60 2.12
N LYS A 86 -1.62 -10.66 1.74
CA LYS A 86 -1.80 -10.98 0.32
C LYS A 86 -2.58 -9.89 -0.41
N GLU A 87 -3.68 -9.41 0.19
CA GLU A 87 -4.46 -8.32 -0.38
C GLU A 87 -3.63 -7.05 -0.54
N ARG A 88 -2.81 -6.72 0.47
CA ARG A 88 -1.86 -5.60 0.39
C ARG A 88 -0.91 -5.75 -0.80
N LYS A 89 -0.32 -6.93 -0.99
CA LYS A 89 0.59 -7.21 -2.13
C LYS A 89 -0.12 -7.13 -3.48
N ASP A 90 -1.30 -7.72 -3.58
CA ASP A 90 -2.12 -7.68 -4.79
C ASP A 90 -2.47 -6.21 -5.13
N ASN A 91 -2.83 -5.41 -4.12
CA ASN A 91 -3.18 -4.00 -4.30
C ASN A 91 -1.95 -3.15 -4.69
N LEU A 92 -0.80 -3.38 -4.07
CA LEU A 92 0.45 -2.73 -4.47
C LEU A 92 0.80 -3.04 -5.92
N THR A 93 0.69 -4.31 -6.32
CA THR A 93 0.92 -4.74 -7.71
C THR A 93 -0.04 -4.03 -8.66
N ARG A 94 -1.31 -3.91 -8.29
CA ARG A 94 -2.30 -3.17 -9.06
C ARG A 94 -1.94 -1.71 -9.20
N VAL A 95 -1.59 -1.02 -8.11
CA VAL A 95 -1.17 0.40 -8.15
C VAL A 95 0.05 0.60 -9.02
N HIS A 96 1.05 -0.28 -8.93
CA HIS A 96 2.22 -0.23 -9.82
C HIS A 96 1.84 -0.38 -11.29
N SER A 97 0.94 -1.32 -11.62
CA SER A 97 0.47 -1.51 -13.00
C SER A 97 -0.29 -0.28 -13.52
N LEU A 98 -1.12 0.34 -12.68
CA LEU A 98 -1.84 1.57 -13.02
C LEU A 98 -0.88 2.76 -13.21
N GLY A 99 0.14 2.87 -12.35
CA GLY A 99 1.19 3.89 -12.49
C GLY A 99 1.95 3.75 -13.81
N ALA A 100 2.33 2.53 -14.19
CA ALA A 100 2.99 2.27 -15.47
C ALA A 100 2.09 2.61 -16.67
N ALA A 101 0.80 2.27 -16.60
CA ALA A 101 -0.17 2.61 -17.64
C ALA A 101 -0.36 4.14 -17.77
N ALA A 102 -0.46 4.86 -16.65
CA ALA A 102 -0.58 6.32 -16.64
C ALA A 102 0.67 7.00 -17.21
N GLN A 103 1.87 6.52 -16.86
CA GLN A 103 3.13 7.03 -17.42
C GLN A 103 3.19 6.84 -18.93
N LYS A 104 2.75 5.68 -19.44
CA LYS A 104 2.69 5.43 -20.88
C LYS A 104 1.75 6.40 -21.59
N GLN A 105 0.53 6.59 -21.07
CA GLN A 105 -0.43 7.55 -21.63
C GLN A 105 0.12 8.97 -21.63
N MET A 106 0.75 9.40 -20.54
CA MET A 106 1.37 10.71 -20.44
C MET A 106 2.51 10.87 -21.46
N GLN A 107 3.35 9.85 -21.63
CA GLN A 107 4.45 9.88 -22.61
C GLN A 107 3.93 9.99 -24.05
N GLU A 108 2.86 9.26 -24.39
CA GLU A 108 2.20 9.33 -25.69
C GLU A 108 1.61 10.73 -25.95
N ALA A 109 0.93 11.30 -24.95
CA ALA A 109 0.36 12.65 -25.04
C ALA A 109 1.45 13.72 -25.21
N VAL A 110 2.51 13.68 -24.39
CA VAL A 110 3.63 14.63 -24.48
C VAL A 110 4.34 14.51 -25.82
N THR A 111 4.58 13.30 -26.30
CA THR A 111 5.21 13.08 -27.61
C THR A 111 4.37 13.68 -28.74
N THR A 112 3.06 13.53 -28.67
CA THR A 112 2.13 14.10 -29.64
C THR A 112 2.13 15.63 -29.60
N ALA A 113 2.06 16.21 -28.40
CA ALA A 113 2.12 17.65 -28.21
C ALA A 113 3.44 18.25 -28.75
N ILE A 114 4.58 17.60 -28.51
CA ILE A 114 5.88 18.02 -29.03
C ILE A 114 5.89 18.00 -30.57
N LYS A 115 5.31 16.96 -31.19
CA LYS A 115 5.22 16.87 -32.66
C LYS A 115 4.37 18.02 -33.23
N GLN A 116 3.23 18.30 -32.62
CA GLN A 116 2.35 19.39 -33.04
C GLN A 116 3.00 20.77 -32.84
N LEU A 117 3.69 20.98 -31.71
CA LEU A 117 4.43 22.22 -31.45
C LEU A 117 5.51 22.47 -32.52
N ARG A 118 6.29 21.44 -32.87
CA ARG A 118 7.30 21.56 -33.94
C ARG A 118 6.67 21.88 -35.30
N ALA A 119 5.53 21.28 -35.63
CA ALA A 119 4.81 21.58 -36.86
C ALA A 119 4.31 23.04 -36.87
N ALA A 120 3.73 23.51 -35.77
CA ALA A 120 3.28 24.90 -35.63
C ALA A 120 4.45 25.89 -35.76
N MET A 121 5.60 25.60 -35.15
CA MET A 121 6.80 26.44 -35.28
C MET A 121 7.31 26.53 -36.72
N ARG A 122 7.28 25.43 -37.49
CA ARG A 122 7.64 25.46 -38.91
C ARG A 122 6.66 26.27 -39.73
N ALA A 123 5.36 26.08 -39.53
CA ALA A 123 4.33 26.84 -40.21
C ALA A 123 4.45 28.36 -39.93
N MET A 124 4.76 28.74 -38.68
CA MET A 124 5.04 30.14 -38.34
C MET A 124 6.29 30.68 -39.04
N ALA A 125 7.36 29.88 -39.11
CA ALA A 125 8.58 30.28 -39.82
C ALA A 125 8.36 30.42 -41.33
N GLU A 126 7.57 29.52 -41.93
CA GLU A 126 7.18 29.58 -43.35
C GLU A 126 6.31 30.82 -43.62
N ALA A 127 5.34 31.11 -42.76
CA ALA A 127 4.50 32.31 -42.87
C ALA A 127 5.32 33.62 -42.77
N GLU A 128 6.33 33.67 -41.90
CA GLU A 128 7.24 34.82 -41.77
C GLU A 128 8.14 35.00 -43.01
N ILE A 129 8.57 33.90 -43.64
CA ILE A 129 9.33 33.96 -44.89
C ILE A 129 8.44 34.46 -46.04
N GLU A 130 7.20 33.97 -46.11
CA GLU A 130 6.26 34.35 -47.14
C GLU A 130 5.82 35.82 -47.00
N SER A 131 5.61 36.33 -45.79
CA SER A 131 5.33 37.75 -45.58
C SER A 131 6.48 38.65 -46.05
N ARG A 132 7.74 38.26 -45.80
CA ARG A 132 8.93 38.98 -46.25
C ARG A 132 9.13 38.94 -47.77
N ASN A 133 8.70 37.86 -48.42
CA ASN A 133 8.74 37.75 -49.88
C ASN A 133 7.56 38.45 -50.57
N SER A 134 6.47 38.70 -49.83
CA SER A 134 5.26 39.39 -50.30
C SER A 134 5.34 40.91 -50.16
N GLU A 135 6.30 41.43 -49.40
CA GLU A 135 6.59 42.86 -49.35
C GLU A 135 7.21 43.31 -50.68
N PRO A 136 6.56 44.20 -51.45
CA PRO A 136 7.15 44.68 -52.69
C PRO A 136 8.41 45.48 -52.38
N ALA A 137 9.50 45.18 -53.08
CA ALA A 137 10.71 45.98 -53.08
C ALA A 137 10.40 47.38 -53.64
N THR A 138 9.98 48.30 -52.78
CA THR A 138 9.99 49.73 -53.09
C THR A 138 11.45 50.19 -53.07
N SER A 139 12.11 50.05 -54.24
CA SER A 139 13.40 50.68 -54.50
C SER A 139 13.21 52.20 -54.64
N GLY A 140 13.89 52.97 -53.79
CA GLY A 140 13.91 54.43 -53.82
C GLY A 140 15.16 55.03 -53.18
N ARG A 141 16.33 54.52 -53.57
CA ARG A 141 17.69 55.12 -53.60
C ARG A 141 17.93 56.47 -52.87
N SER A 142 18.87 56.49 -51.90
CA SER A 142 20.03 57.41 -51.93
C SER A 142 21.03 57.21 -50.76
N ALA A 143 22.31 57.30 -51.15
CA ALA A 143 23.52 57.66 -50.39
C ALA A 143 24.27 56.61 -49.53
N ASP A 144 25.57 56.57 -49.84
CA ASP A 144 26.71 55.76 -49.39
C ASP A 144 27.07 55.80 -47.89
N PRO A 145 27.97 54.90 -47.41
CA PRO A 145 28.11 54.55 -46.00
C PRO A 145 29.07 55.47 -45.24
N GLN A 146 28.69 55.86 -44.02
CA GLN A 146 29.64 56.35 -43.02
C GLN A 146 29.86 55.29 -41.93
N LEU A 147 31.03 54.67 -41.95
CA LEU A 147 31.64 54.05 -40.78
C LEU A 147 32.12 55.16 -39.83
N PRO A 148 31.87 55.02 -38.52
CA PRO A 148 32.85 55.41 -37.54
C PRO A 148 33.41 54.20 -36.77
N SER A 149 34.73 54.19 -36.79
CA SER A 149 35.67 53.39 -36.02
C SER A 149 35.45 53.47 -34.51
N ARG A 150 35.83 52.37 -33.83
CA ARG A 150 36.21 52.22 -32.42
C ARG A 150 35.13 52.35 -31.34
N ASN A 151 34.81 51.22 -30.71
CA ASN A 151 35.37 50.92 -29.38
C ASN A 151 35.26 49.42 -29.05
N HIS A 152 36.42 48.77 -28.92
CA HIS A 152 36.55 47.53 -28.18
C HIS A 152 36.66 47.87 -26.69
N GLY A 153 35.86 47.22 -25.85
CA GLY A 153 36.08 47.27 -24.41
C GLY A 153 34.88 46.84 -23.60
N HIS A 154 34.91 45.58 -23.16
CA HIS A 154 34.25 45.08 -21.95
C HIS A 154 32.73 44.88 -21.96
N ALA A 155 32.32 43.66 -22.30
CA ALA A 155 31.24 42.97 -21.59
C ALA A 155 31.35 41.44 -21.77
N ARG A 156 32.50 40.86 -21.39
CA ARG A 156 32.60 39.42 -21.07
C ARG A 156 32.70 39.28 -19.57
N ARG A 157 31.59 38.86 -18.96
CA ARG A 157 31.43 38.02 -17.75
C ARG A 157 30.24 38.48 -16.90
N ALA A 158 29.16 37.70 -16.92
CA ALA A 158 28.37 37.31 -15.74
C ALA A 158 27.07 36.62 -16.21
N ALA A 159 27.15 35.34 -16.59
CA ALA A 159 26.00 34.46 -16.63
C ALA A 159 26.45 33.00 -16.40
N GLU A 160 27.33 32.81 -15.42
CA GLU A 160 27.46 31.53 -14.75
C GLU A 160 26.85 31.71 -13.36
N ARG A 161 26.12 30.70 -12.90
CA ARG A 161 25.42 30.55 -11.61
C ARG A 161 23.98 31.09 -11.61
N THR A 162 23.04 30.24 -12.01
CA THR A 162 22.09 29.58 -11.08
C THR A 162 20.98 28.88 -11.87
N PHE A 163 21.27 27.67 -12.37
CA PHE A 163 20.22 26.68 -12.58
C PHE A 163 20.29 25.70 -11.42
N PRO A 164 19.30 25.64 -10.51
CA PRO A 164 19.15 24.45 -9.70
C PRO A 164 18.74 23.31 -10.65
N SER A 165 19.59 22.29 -10.73
CA SER A 165 19.26 21.07 -11.45
C SER A 165 17.91 20.55 -10.96
N ALA A 166 17.04 20.13 -11.88
CA ALA A 166 15.73 19.52 -11.62
C ALA A 166 15.81 18.15 -10.89
N ARG A 167 16.92 17.88 -10.21
CA ARG A 167 17.17 16.69 -9.39
C ARG A 167 17.09 16.95 -7.88
N ALA A 168 16.88 18.20 -7.46
CA ALA A 168 16.76 18.60 -6.04
C ALA A 168 15.31 18.86 -5.57
N THR A 169 14.32 18.92 -6.48
CA THR A 169 12.91 19.19 -6.16
C THR A 169 12.07 17.92 -5.97
N LEU A 170 12.66 16.83 -5.47
CA LEU A 170 11.95 15.59 -5.13
C LEU A 170 12.31 15.05 -3.73
N ALA A 171 12.84 15.89 -2.84
CA ALA A 171 13.19 15.51 -1.47
C ALA A 171 12.31 16.14 -0.38
N ALA A 172 11.21 16.83 -0.72
CA ALA A 172 10.41 17.60 0.24
C ALA A 172 8.92 17.26 0.27
N ALA A 173 8.50 16.07 -0.16
CA ALA A 173 7.08 15.68 -0.14
C ALA A 173 6.77 14.38 0.62
N TRP A 174 7.74 13.81 1.34
CA TRP A 174 7.54 12.56 2.07
C TRP A 174 8.01 12.70 3.51
N TRP A 175 7.17 13.34 4.32
CA TRP A 175 7.13 13.12 5.76
C TRP A 175 5.66 13.14 6.21
N PRO A 176 5.09 12.03 6.70
CA PRO A 176 3.90 12.08 7.52
C PRO A 176 4.37 12.32 8.96
N ALA A 177 3.97 13.46 9.56
CA ALA A 177 4.03 13.62 11.00
C ALA A 177 2.82 12.88 11.60
N LEU A 178 3.16 11.97 12.51
CA LEU A 178 2.32 11.35 13.52
C LEU A 178 1.57 12.38 14.37
#